data_AF-A0A7C8I145-F1
#
_entry.id   AF-A0A7C8I145-F1
#
_cell.length_a   1.000
_cell.length_b   1.000
_cell.length_c   1.000
_cell.angle_alpha   90.00
_cell.angle_beta   90.00
_cell.angle_gamma   90.00
#
_symmetry.space_group_name_H-M   'P 1'
#
loop_
_entity.id
_entity.type
_entity.pdbx_description
1 polymer ?
#
loop_
_entity_poly.entity_id
_entity_poly.type
_entity_poly.pdbx_seq_one_letter_code
_entity_poly.pdbx_strand_id
1 'polypeptide(L)'
;MLQKSGLHMPALGDRMVNITVVNGGASASETHTVHNNLVYTSGYLQNHLASLDKKVTPQLTFHRGRRPVFNVYLHWLYHRTILTIAELCLLNGHKDTRSEAEIAYHDFEDLVLCWGFGHMLQDDRFKDMVMSAIVGRVKHGSDQAQLVQSLTPQNVKTIYEVTSPESPLRAFLADAVVQFAVPEQVQYFGKNHPIEFISTVLVKYSQALSQAKAASDGQVKKVAFLNDTAFPDECVFHEHTKTNRPCWRRALWA
;
A
#
# COMPACT_ATOMS: atom_id res chain seq x y z
N MET A 1 -6.46 -5.78 -27.19
CA MET A 1 -7.57 -6.75 -27.19
C MET A 1 -7.65 -7.37 -25.80
N LEU A 2 -8.59 -6.96 -24.96
CA LEU A 2 -8.82 -7.55 -23.64
C LEU A 2 -9.85 -8.66 -23.79
N GLN A 3 -9.40 -9.91 -23.75
CA GLN A 3 -10.26 -11.09 -23.85
C GLN A 3 -10.68 -11.54 -22.44
N LYS A 4 -11.96 -11.30 -22.14
CA LYS A 4 -12.84 -11.98 -21.16
C LYS A 4 -12.15 -12.69 -19.98
N SER A 5 -11.81 -11.94 -18.93
CA SER A 5 -12.05 -12.46 -17.58
C SER A 5 -13.56 -12.38 -17.33
N GLY A 6 -14.19 -13.47 -16.89
CA GLY A 6 -15.63 -13.56 -16.59
C GLY A 6 -16.08 -12.73 -15.38
N LEU A 7 -15.45 -11.58 -15.15
CA LEU A 7 -15.79 -10.64 -14.09
C LEU A 7 -17.01 -9.86 -14.55
N HIS A 8 -18.15 -10.11 -13.90
CA HIS A 8 -19.36 -9.33 -14.10
C HIS A 8 -19.09 -7.92 -13.57
N MET A 9 -18.76 -6.98 -14.47
CA MET A 9 -18.65 -5.58 -14.09
C MET A 9 -20.06 -5.06 -13.74
N PRO A 10 -20.23 -4.34 -12.61
CA PRO A 10 -21.51 -3.71 -12.31
C PRO A 10 -21.89 -2.76 -13.45
N ALA A 11 -23.19 -2.55 -13.67
CA ALA A 11 -23.68 -1.58 -14.62
C ALA A 11 -23.04 -0.21 -14.30
N LEU A 12 -22.13 0.23 -15.17
CA LEU A 12 -21.44 1.51 -15.03
C LEU A 12 -22.47 2.59 -15.38
N GLY A 13 -22.84 3.43 -14.42
CA GLY A 13 -23.79 4.52 -14.68
C GLY A 13 -23.19 5.57 -15.63
N ASP A 14 -24.02 6.28 -16.38
CA ASP A 14 -23.58 7.17 -17.46
C ASP A 14 -22.82 8.43 -17.01
N ARG A 15 -22.78 8.73 -15.71
CA ARG A 15 -22.15 9.95 -15.19
C ARG A 15 -20.65 9.74 -15.05
N MET A 16 -19.88 10.62 -15.68
CA MET A 16 -18.43 10.62 -15.64
C MET A 16 -17.89 11.73 -14.74
N VAL A 17 -16.65 11.54 -14.28
CA VAL A 17 -15.85 12.48 -13.52
C VAL A 17 -14.48 12.57 -14.18
N ASN A 18 -13.95 13.78 -14.35
CA ASN A 18 -12.61 14.00 -14.83
C ASN A 18 -11.66 14.16 -13.65
N ILE A 19 -10.60 13.35 -13.62
CA ILE A 19 -9.55 13.40 -12.60
C ILE A 19 -8.23 13.73 -13.28
N THR A 20 -7.69 14.89 -12.95
CA THR A 20 -6.41 15.39 -13.41
C THR A 20 -5.33 15.09 -12.37
N VAL A 21 -4.25 14.44 -12.78
CA VAL A 21 -3.06 14.21 -11.95
C VAL A 21 -1.94 15.12 -12.44
N VAL A 22 -1.42 15.96 -11.56
CA VAL A 22 -0.30 16.87 -11.86
C VAL A 22 0.96 16.26 -11.27
N ASN A 23 1.95 16.00 -12.11
CA ASN A 23 3.19 15.38 -11.68
C ASN A 23 4.08 16.45 -11.01
N GLY A 24 4.39 16.29 -9.73
CA GLY A 24 5.07 17.30 -8.91
C GLY A 24 6.35 17.83 -9.57
N GLY A 25 6.31 19.06 -10.06
CA GLY A 25 7.45 19.77 -10.66
C GLY A 25 7.43 19.91 -12.18
N ALA A 26 6.54 19.25 -12.91
CA ALA A 26 6.41 19.40 -14.36
C ALA A 26 5.07 20.07 -14.72
N SER A 27 5.07 20.87 -15.80
CA SER A 27 3.83 21.38 -16.43
C SER A 27 2.97 20.27 -17.05
N ALA A 28 3.43 19.01 -16.98
CA ALA A 28 2.72 17.86 -17.49
C ALA A 28 1.61 17.42 -16.49
N SER A 29 0.37 17.44 -16.99
CA SER A 29 -0.78 16.86 -16.31
C SER A 29 -1.43 15.81 -17.21
N GLU A 30 -2.07 14.82 -16.61
CA GLU A 30 -2.88 13.84 -17.32
C GLU A 30 -4.29 13.87 -16.74
N THR A 31 -5.29 13.90 -17.62
CA THR A 31 -6.70 13.86 -17.20
C THR A 31 -7.29 12.52 -17.60
N HIS A 32 -7.91 11.85 -16.64
CA HIS A 32 -8.60 10.58 -16.80
C HIS A 32 -10.09 10.78 -16.58
N THR A 33 -10.91 10.21 -17.44
CA THR A 33 -12.37 10.23 -17.30
C THR A 33 -12.82 8.91 -16.70
N VAL A 34 -13.45 8.94 -15.52
CA VAL A 34 -13.86 7.76 -14.75
C VAL A 34 -15.35 7.77 -14.46
N HIS A 35 -15.97 6.59 -14.34
CA HIS A 35 -17.38 6.50 -13.98
C HIS A 35 -17.58 6.93 -12.53
N ASN A 36 -18.54 7.82 -12.31
CA ASN A 36 -18.81 8.44 -11.01
C ASN A 36 -19.12 7.39 -9.93
N ASN A 37 -19.83 6.31 -10.27
CA ASN A 37 -20.17 5.25 -9.33
C ASN A 37 -18.92 4.52 -8.75
N LEU A 38 -17.80 4.51 -9.48
CA LEU A 38 -16.60 3.80 -9.04
C LEU A 38 -15.85 4.55 -7.93
N VAL A 39 -15.87 5.88 -7.96
CA VAL A 39 -15.09 6.74 -7.06
C VAL A 39 -15.72 6.92 -5.67
N TYR A 40 -16.94 6.41 -5.45
CA TYR A 40 -17.61 6.47 -4.14
C TYR A 40 -16.97 5.60 -3.05
N THR A 41 -15.97 4.78 -3.36
CA THR A 41 -15.17 4.10 -2.33
C THR A 41 -14.26 5.07 -1.56
N SER A 42 -13.91 6.20 -2.16
CA SER A 42 -13.10 7.25 -1.56
C SER A 42 -13.99 8.27 -0.84
N GLY A 43 -13.81 8.40 0.48
CA GLY A 43 -14.51 9.42 1.27
C GLY A 43 -14.17 10.85 0.82
N TYR A 44 -12.91 11.09 0.44
CA TYR A 44 -12.47 12.38 -0.08
C TYR A 44 -13.20 12.72 -1.40
N LEU A 45 -13.21 11.81 -2.36
CA LEU A 45 -13.85 12.01 -3.65
C LEU A 45 -15.36 12.15 -3.51
N GLN A 46 -16.00 11.32 -2.68
CA GLN A 46 -17.43 11.43 -2.41
C GLN A 46 -17.81 12.81 -1.88
N ASN A 47 -17.09 13.29 -0.86
CA ASN A 47 -17.35 14.59 -0.24
C ASN A 47 -17.13 15.74 -1.24
N HIS A 48 -16.09 15.65 -2.06
CA HIS A 48 -15.81 16.66 -3.08
C HIS A 48 -16.86 16.65 -4.20
N LEU A 49 -17.27 15.49 -4.68
CA LEU A 49 -18.28 15.38 -5.74
C LEU A 49 -19.67 15.80 -5.28
N ALA A 50 -19.98 15.64 -3.98
CA ALA A 50 -21.24 16.09 -3.39
C ALA A 50 -21.40 17.62 -3.40
N SER A 51 -20.30 18.38 -3.41
CA SER A 51 -20.33 19.85 -3.40
C SER A 51 -20.38 20.48 -4.80
N LEU A 52 -20.19 19.70 -5.86
CA LEU A 52 -20.10 20.20 -7.23
C LEU A 52 -21.48 20.29 -7.92
N ASP A 53 -21.60 21.23 -8.85
CA ASP A 53 -22.80 21.38 -9.68
C ASP A 53 -23.00 20.14 -10.55
N LYS A 54 -24.16 19.50 -10.39
CA LYS A 54 -24.59 18.30 -11.12
C LYS A 54 -24.72 18.52 -12.63
N LYS A 55 -24.73 19.76 -13.11
CA LYS A 55 -24.86 20.12 -14.53
C LYS A 55 -23.53 20.07 -15.29
N VAL A 56 -22.40 20.09 -14.59
CA VAL A 56 -21.06 20.08 -15.21
C VAL A 56 -20.36 18.78 -14.86
N THR A 57 -19.59 18.22 -15.79
CA THR A 57 -18.72 17.08 -15.50
C THR A 57 -17.71 17.50 -14.43
N PRO A 58 -17.72 16.88 -13.24
CA PRO A 58 -16.81 17.24 -12.17
C PRO A 58 -15.34 17.14 -12.59
N GLN A 59 -14.51 18.09 -12.18
CA GLN A 59 -13.06 18.06 -12.35
C GLN A 59 -12.35 18.06 -11.00
N LEU A 60 -11.43 17.12 -10.82
CA LEU A 60 -10.63 16.96 -9.61
C LEU A 60 -9.15 17.01 -9.97
N THR A 61 -8.35 17.78 -9.24
CA THR A 61 -6.90 17.90 -9.51
C THR A 61 -6.07 17.40 -8.34
N PHE A 62 -5.20 16.41 -8.58
CA PHE A 62 -4.24 15.89 -7.61
C PHE A 62 -2.85 16.46 -7.87
N HIS A 63 -2.41 17.41 -7.04
CA HIS A 63 -1.09 18.03 -7.16
C HIS A 63 0.07 17.22 -6.56
N ARG A 64 -0.25 16.21 -5.77
CA ARG A 64 0.73 15.35 -5.06
C ARG A 64 0.67 13.89 -5.52
N GLY A 65 -0.05 13.61 -6.60
CA GLY A 65 -0.19 12.26 -7.14
C GLY A 65 0.98 11.92 -8.06
N ARG A 66 1.60 10.75 -7.87
CA ARG A 66 2.48 10.16 -8.88
C ARG A 66 1.60 9.49 -9.94
N ARG A 67 1.78 9.86 -11.20
CA ARG A 67 1.01 9.30 -12.34
C ARG A 67 0.92 7.76 -12.30
N PRO A 68 2.03 7.01 -12.07
CA PRO A 68 1.94 5.55 -12.04
C PRO A 68 1.09 4.99 -10.88
N VAL A 69 1.15 5.62 -9.71
CA VAL A 69 0.32 5.24 -8.54
C VAL A 69 -1.16 5.48 -8.83
N PHE A 70 -1.48 6.57 -9.53
CA PHE A 70 -2.85 6.82 -9.96
C PHE A 70 -3.35 5.79 -10.97
N ASN A 71 -2.49 5.34 -11.89
CA ASN A 71 -2.86 4.28 -12.85
C ASN A 71 -3.17 2.94 -12.16
N VAL A 72 -2.44 2.60 -11.10
CA VAL A 72 -2.76 1.43 -10.25
C VAL A 72 -4.13 1.61 -9.58
N TYR A 73 -4.38 2.78 -8.99
CA TYR A 73 -5.69 3.08 -8.38
C TYR A 73 -6.83 3.02 -9.42
N LEU A 74 -6.61 3.56 -10.62
CA LEU A 74 -7.55 3.51 -11.71
C LEU A 74 -7.86 2.06 -12.12
N HIS A 75 -6.83 1.24 -12.29
CA HIS A 75 -7.02 -0.19 -12.56
C HIS A 75 -7.85 -0.85 -11.45
N TRP A 76 -7.53 -0.57 -10.19
CA TRP A 76 -8.28 -1.10 -9.05
C TRP A 76 -9.74 -0.66 -9.04
N LEU A 77 -10.06 0.60 -9.39
CA LEU A 77 -11.45 1.08 -9.43
C LEU A 77 -12.33 0.21 -10.33
N TYR A 78 -11.79 -0.22 -11.48
CA TYR A 78 -12.51 -1.02 -12.47
C TYR A 78 -12.47 -2.53 -12.18
N HIS A 79 -11.32 -3.05 -11.75
CA HIS A 79 -11.09 -4.50 -11.67
C HIS A 79 -11.10 -5.06 -10.25
N ARG A 80 -11.01 -4.18 -9.24
CA ARG A 80 -10.87 -4.54 -7.82
C ARG A 80 -9.72 -5.51 -7.58
N THR A 81 -8.65 -5.33 -8.33
CA THR A 81 -7.38 -6.04 -8.20
C THR A 81 -6.28 -5.02 -7.99
N ILE A 82 -5.39 -5.28 -7.05
CA ILE A 82 -4.19 -4.47 -6.86
C ILE A 82 -3.10 -5.07 -7.72
N LEU A 83 -2.55 -4.25 -8.61
CA LEU A 83 -1.37 -4.56 -9.40
C LEU A 83 -0.25 -3.60 -9.00
N THR A 84 1.00 -4.04 -9.12
CA THR A 84 2.16 -3.15 -9.08
C THR A 84 2.36 -2.46 -10.43
N ILE A 85 3.25 -1.47 -10.52
CA ILE A 85 3.53 -0.82 -11.81
C ILE A 85 4.12 -1.84 -12.79
N ALA A 86 5.00 -2.74 -12.33
CA ALA A 86 5.60 -3.77 -13.16
C ALA A 86 4.52 -4.69 -13.77
N GLU A 87 3.58 -5.18 -12.94
CA GLU A 87 2.47 -6.01 -13.39
C GLU A 87 1.55 -5.27 -14.37
N LEU A 88 1.27 -3.99 -14.12
CA LEU A 88 0.46 -3.17 -15.03
C LEU A 88 1.17 -2.93 -16.37
N CYS A 89 2.48 -2.74 -16.37
CA CYS A 89 3.30 -2.66 -17.58
C CYS A 89 3.23 -3.95 -18.40
N LEU A 90 3.38 -5.11 -17.74
CA LEU A 90 3.25 -6.43 -18.34
C LEU A 90 1.85 -6.65 -18.95
N LEU A 91 0.80 -6.28 -18.23
CA LEU A 91 -0.59 -6.36 -18.72
C LEU A 91 -0.80 -5.53 -19.99
N ASN A 92 -0.09 -4.42 -20.13
CA ASN A 92 -0.11 -3.55 -21.30
C ASN A 92 0.83 -3.99 -22.44
N GLY A 93 1.45 -5.16 -22.31
CA GLY A 93 2.34 -5.74 -23.33
C GLY A 93 3.77 -5.20 -23.32
N HIS A 94 4.16 -4.49 -22.27
CA HIS A 94 5.55 -4.05 -22.08
C HIS A 94 6.37 -5.16 -21.40
N LYS A 95 7.67 -5.21 -21.71
CA LYS A 95 8.61 -6.10 -21.04
C LYS A 95 9.29 -5.35 -19.91
N ASP A 96 9.37 -5.99 -18.74
CA ASP A 96 10.26 -5.55 -17.67
C ASP A 96 11.63 -6.20 -17.84
N THR A 97 12.68 -5.38 -17.91
CA THR A 97 14.05 -5.85 -18.14
C THR A 97 14.87 -5.91 -16.85
N ARG A 98 14.28 -5.53 -15.72
CA ARG A 98 14.93 -5.58 -14.40
C ARG A 98 15.04 -7.02 -13.91
N SER A 99 15.97 -7.24 -12.99
CA SER A 99 16.06 -8.53 -12.27
C SER A 99 14.84 -8.74 -11.36
N GLU A 100 14.56 -10.00 -10.99
CA GLU A 100 13.45 -10.33 -10.08
C GLU A 100 13.56 -9.58 -8.74
N ALA A 101 14.77 -9.44 -8.19
CA ALA A 101 15.01 -8.70 -6.96
C ALA A 101 14.74 -7.19 -7.09
N GLU A 102 15.10 -6.58 -8.23
CA GLU A 102 14.80 -5.18 -8.51
C GLU A 102 13.30 -4.95 -8.72
N ILE A 103 12.62 -5.88 -9.39
CA ILE A 103 11.16 -5.85 -9.56
C ILE A 103 10.50 -5.91 -8.19
N ALA A 104 10.86 -6.88 -7.35
CA ALA A 104 10.32 -7.03 -6.00
C ALA A 104 10.57 -5.80 -5.12
N TYR A 105 11.76 -5.21 -5.18
CA TYR A 105 12.08 -3.95 -4.49
C TYR A 105 11.12 -2.82 -4.89
N HIS A 106 10.92 -2.62 -6.20
CA HIS A 106 10.05 -1.55 -6.70
C HIS A 106 8.57 -1.85 -6.49
N ASP A 107 8.18 -3.13 -6.53
CA ASP A 107 6.82 -3.56 -6.23
C ASP A 107 6.43 -3.17 -4.79
N PHE A 108 7.32 -3.36 -3.80
CA PHE A 108 7.04 -2.91 -2.44
C PHE A 108 7.01 -1.39 -2.32
N GLU A 109 7.92 -0.67 -2.98
CA GLU A 109 7.90 0.79 -3.03
C GLU A 109 6.56 1.30 -3.60
N ASP A 110 6.10 0.72 -4.71
CA ASP A 110 4.85 1.07 -5.38
C ASP A 110 3.65 0.81 -4.48
N LEU A 111 3.58 -0.36 -3.84
CA LEU A 111 2.46 -0.72 -2.97
C LEU A 111 2.39 0.18 -1.74
N VAL A 112 3.54 0.51 -1.13
CA VAL A 112 3.59 1.44 0.00
C VAL A 112 3.13 2.84 -0.41
N LEU A 113 3.53 3.32 -1.58
CA LEU A 113 3.04 4.58 -2.14
C LEU A 113 1.55 4.53 -2.50
N CYS A 114 1.05 3.40 -3.01
CA CYS A 114 -0.37 3.19 -3.27
C CYS A 114 -1.19 3.25 -1.97
N TRP A 115 -0.69 2.66 -0.88
CA TRP A 115 -1.37 2.75 0.41
C TRP A 115 -1.44 4.20 0.89
N GLY A 116 -0.32 4.93 0.80
CA GLY A 116 -0.27 6.37 1.12
C GLY A 116 -1.24 7.20 0.26
N PHE A 117 -1.37 6.86 -1.03
CA PHE A 117 -2.34 7.49 -1.91
C PHE A 117 -3.79 7.19 -1.49
N GLY A 118 -4.09 5.94 -1.13
CA GLY A 118 -5.37 5.54 -0.55
C GLY A 118 -5.71 6.30 0.73
N HIS A 119 -4.71 6.59 1.57
CA HIS A 119 -4.86 7.41 2.76
C HIS A 119 -5.28 8.84 2.42
N MET A 120 -4.62 9.48 1.44
CA MET A 120 -5.01 10.80 0.95
C MET A 120 -6.44 10.84 0.40
N LEU A 121 -6.87 9.76 -0.25
CA LEU A 121 -8.21 9.61 -0.78
C LEU A 121 -9.26 9.22 0.28
N GLN A 122 -8.85 8.89 1.51
CA GLN A 122 -9.74 8.30 2.51
C GLN A 122 -10.50 7.08 1.94
N ASP A 123 -9.80 6.25 1.15
CA ASP A 123 -10.35 5.02 0.57
C ASP A 123 -9.86 3.81 1.37
N ASP A 124 -10.61 3.47 2.43
CA ASP A 124 -10.28 2.35 3.31
C ASP A 124 -10.27 1.01 2.56
N ARG A 125 -11.15 0.85 1.56
CA ARG A 125 -11.22 -0.38 0.78
C ARG A 125 -9.96 -0.56 -0.06
N PHE A 126 -9.49 0.50 -0.71
CA PHE A 126 -8.25 0.47 -1.47
C PHE A 126 -7.04 0.20 -0.55
N LYS A 127 -6.93 0.91 0.57
CA LYS A 127 -5.85 0.71 1.54
C LYS A 127 -5.78 -0.73 2.06
N ASP A 128 -6.93 -1.31 2.43
CA ASP A 128 -6.99 -2.68 2.91
C ASP A 128 -6.55 -3.68 1.83
N MET A 129 -6.98 -3.48 0.58
CA MET A 129 -6.57 -4.36 -0.52
C MET A 129 -5.08 -4.22 -0.85
N VAL A 130 -4.52 -3.01 -0.78
CA VAL A 130 -3.08 -2.78 -0.93
C VAL A 130 -2.31 -3.45 0.21
N MET A 131 -2.79 -3.34 1.46
CA MET A 131 -2.17 -4.02 2.60
C MET A 131 -2.19 -5.54 2.43
N SER A 132 -3.31 -6.13 2.02
CA SER A 132 -3.38 -7.56 1.67
C SER A 132 -2.37 -7.94 0.59
N ALA A 133 -2.17 -7.10 -0.43
CA ALA A 133 -1.18 -7.36 -1.47
C ALA A 133 0.26 -7.35 -0.91
N ILE A 134 0.60 -6.39 -0.05
CA ILE A 134 1.91 -6.33 0.63
C ILE A 134 2.11 -7.57 1.50
N VAL A 135 1.16 -7.87 2.39
CA VAL A 135 1.23 -9.02 3.31
C VAL A 135 1.31 -10.34 2.55
N GLY A 136 0.52 -10.50 1.49
CA GLY A 136 0.55 -11.69 0.64
C GLY A 136 1.92 -11.92 0.01
N ARG A 137 2.56 -10.87 -0.51
CA ARG A 137 3.90 -10.93 -1.10
C ARG A 137 4.97 -11.29 -0.06
N VAL A 138 4.89 -10.72 1.14
CA VAL A 138 5.80 -11.04 2.25
C VAL A 138 5.63 -12.48 2.75
N LYS A 139 4.39 -12.98 2.83
CA LYS A 139 4.06 -14.33 3.32
C LYS A 139 4.46 -15.43 2.33
N HIS A 140 4.34 -15.17 1.04
CA HIS A 140 4.48 -16.20 0.00
C HIS A 140 5.74 -16.05 -0.86
N GLY A 141 6.45 -14.92 -0.77
CA GLY A 141 7.64 -14.65 -1.57
C GLY A 141 8.94 -14.84 -0.81
N SER A 142 10.04 -14.93 -1.57
CA SER A 142 11.41 -14.77 -1.10
C SER A 142 11.79 -13.29 -0.86
N ASP A 143 10.82 -12.38 -0.98
CA ASP A 143 11.08 -10.96 -1.23
C ASP A 143 11.10 -10.11 0.05
N GLN A 144 11.15 -10.76 1.22
CA GLN A 144 11.11 -10.11 2.52
C GLN A 144 12.27 -9.12 2.69
N ALA A 145 13.46 -9.47 2.19
CA ALA A 145 14.62 -8.59 2.21
C ALA A 145 14.41 -7.35 1.33
N GLN A 146 13.73 -7.50 0.19
CA GLN A 146 13.42 -6.43 -0.75
C GLN A 146 12.40 -5.45 -0.17
N LEU A 147 11.42 -5.92 0.62
CA LEU A 147 10.57 -5.03 1.40
C LEU A 147 11.41 -4.14 2.31
N VAL A 148 12.26 -4.72 3.16
CA VAL A 148 13.11 -3.95 4.09
C VAL A 148 14.01 -2.99 3.33
N GLN A 149 14.59 -3.42 2.21
CA GLN A 149 15.46 -2.59 1.38
C GLN A 149 14.72 -1.39 0.78
N SER A 150 13.45 -1.56 0.38
CA SER A 150 12.61 -0.48 -0.18
C SER A 150 12.26 0.63 0.82
N LEU A 151 12.47 0.38 2.12
CA LEU A 151 12.27 1.35 3.20
C LEU A 151 13.44 2.33 3.31
N THR A 152 13.72 3.02 2.21
CA THR A 152 14.71 4.09 2.18
C THR A 152 14.31 5.23 3.13
N PRO A 153 15.29 6.02 3.62
CA PRO A 153 15.01 7.19 4.46
C PRO A 153 13.93 8.12 3.90
N GLN A 154 13.99 8.38 2.58
CA GLN A 154 13.04 9.27 1.91
C GLN A 154 11.63 8.66 1.83
N ASN A 155 11.52 7.36 1.54
CA ASN A 155 10.23 6.68 1.48
C ASN A 155 9.57 6.66 2.87
N VAL A 156 10.32 6.26 3.90
CA VAL A 156 9.83 6.25 5.28
C VAL A 156 9.44 7.65 5.74
N LYS A 157 10.27 8.67 5.46
CA LYS A 157 9.94 10.07 5.76
C LYS A 157 8.63 10.49 5.09
N THR A 158 8.47 10.22 3.81
CA THR A 158 7.25 10.58 3.05
C THR A 158 6.00 9.96 3.69
N ILE A 159 6.07 8.68 4.08
CA ILE A 159 4.94 7.97 4.72
C ILE A 159 4.66 8.57 6.11
N TYR A 160 5.70 8.85 6.89
CA TYR A 160 5.59 9.39 8.24
C TYR A 160 5.18 10.87 8.27
N GLU A 161 5.29 11.59 7.16
CA GLU A 161 4.78 12.96 7.04
C GLU A 161 3.27 12.99 6.74
N VAL A 162 2.73 11.96 6.08
CA VAL A 162 1.34 11.97 5.56
C VAL A 162 0.37 11.07 6.30
N THR A 163 0.84 10.21 7.21
CA THR A 163 0.00 9.27 7.97
C THR A 163 -0.05 9.64 9.46
N SER A 164 -0.98 9.10 10.25
CA SER A 164 -0.98 9.31 11.72
C SER A 164 -0.01 8.33 12.43
N PRO A 165 0.43 8.61 13.66
CA PRO A 165 1.26 7.67 14.45
C PRO A 165 0.61 6.28 14.63
N GLU A 166 -0.72 6.22 14.70
CA GLU A 166 -1.52 4.99 14.84
C GLU A 166 -1.79 4.32 13.48
N SER A 167 -1.19 4.80 12.40
CA SER A 167 -1.37 4.24 11.05
C SER A 167 -1.03 2.75 11.02
N PRO A 168 -1.92 1.89 10.48
CA PRO A 168 -1.64 0.46 10.36
C PRO A 168 -0.42 0.18 9.48
N LEU A 169 -0.18 1.02 8.46
CA LEU A 169 1.01 0.92 7.62
C LEU A 169 2.29 1.16 8.42
N ARG A 170 2.32 2.16 9.32
CA ARG A 170 3.51 2.41 10.16
C ARG A 170 3.80 1.23 11.07
N ALA A 171 2.76 0.67 11.69
CA ALA A 171 2.87 -0.50 12.53
C ALA A 171 3.40 -1.70 11.75
N PHE A 172 2.82 -1.97 10.56
CA PHE A 172 3.26 -3.02 9.66
C PHE A 172 4.74 -2.88 9.25
N LEU A 173 5.15 -1.68 8.80
CA LEU A 173 6.53 -1.46 8.35
C LEU A 173 7.55 -1.68 9.46
N ALA A 174 7.23 -1.25 10.68
CA ALA A 174 8.10 -1.48 11.82
C ALA A 174 8.15 -2.97 12.22
N ASP A 175 7.02 -3.68 12.18
CA ASP A 175 7.00 -5.14 12.39
C ASP A 175 7.82 -5.88 11.32
N ALA A 176 7.68 -5.49 10.06
CA ALA A 176 8.43 -6.07 8.95
C ALA A 176 9.94 -5.87 9.12
N VAL A 177 10.41 -4.71 9.59
CA VAL A 177 11.84 -4.51 9.89
C VAL A 177 12.29 -5.41 11.03
N VAL A 178 11.54 -5.47 12.14
CA VAL A 178 11.90 -6.34 13.29
C VAL A 178 11.96 -7.80 12.88
N GLN A 179 11.11 -8.21 11.93
CA GLN A 179 11.01 -9.60 11.51
C GLN A 179 11.99 -10.00 10.41
N PHE A 180 12.23 -9.14 9.43
CA PHE A 180 12.92 -9.52 8.19
C PHE A 180 14.25 -8.81 7.97
N ALA A 181 14.60 -7.79 8.75
CA ALA A 181 15.86 -7.07 8.54
C ALA A 181 17.07 -7.95 8.86
N VAL A 182 18.04 -7.99 7.94
CA VAL A 182 19.34 -8.62 8.16
C VAL A 182 20.31 -7.66 8.86
N PRO A 183 21.37 -8.16 9.55
CA PRO A 183 22.29 -7.31 10.31
C PRO A 183 22.87 -6.14 9.52
N GLU A 184 23.16 -6.35 8.23
CA GLU A 184 23.68 -5.33 7.32
C GLU A 184 22.66 -4.20 7.13
N GLN A 185 21.37 -4.52 6.99
CA GLN A 185 20.30 -3.53 6.86
C GLN A 185 20.09 -2.75 8.16
N VAL A 186 20.22 -3.40 9.32
CA VAL A 186 20.11 -2.75 10.64
C VAL A 186 21.15 -1.65 10.83
N GLN A 187 22.36 -1.81 10.30
CA GLN A 187 23.41 -0.78 10.39
C GLN A 187 23.04 0.53 9.66
N TYR A 188 22.17 0.45 8.64
CA TYR A 188 21.69 1.63 7.91
C TYR A 188 20.50 2.31 8.59
N PHE A 189 19.73 1.57 9.40
CA PHE A 189 18.64 2.14 10.19
C PHE A 189 19.22 2.95 11.36
N GLY A 190 19.05 4.28 11.34
CA GLY A 190 19.34 5.13 12.50
C GLY A 190 19.93 6.50 12.20
N LYS A 191 20.75 6.65 11.14
CA LYS A 191 21.34 7.97 10.82
C LYS A 191 20.43 8.85 9.97
N ASN A 192 19.64 8.25 9.08
CA ASN A 192 18.92 9.00 8.04
C ASN A 192 17.40 8.82 8.10
N HIS A 193 16.90 7.80 8.81
CA HIS A 193 15.46 7.57 8.95
C HIS A 193 14.82 8.49 10.01
N PRO A 194 13.52 8.79 9.89
CA PRO A 194 12.78 9.54 10.90
C PRO A 194 12.92 8.92 12.30
N ILE A 195 13.11 9.75 13.31
CA ILE A 195 13.30 9.32 14.71
C ILE A 195 12.08 8.54 15.22
N GLU A 196 10.88 8.89 14.75
CA GLU A 196 9.64 8.24 15.10
C GLU A 196 9.58 6.80 14.56
N PHE A 197 10.09 6.58 13.34
CA PHE A 197 10.19 5.25 12.76
C PHE A 197 11.16 4.38 13.55
N ILE A 198 12.36 4.90 13.80
CA ILE A 198 13.38 4.19 14.58
C ILE A 198 12.88 3.86 15.99
N SER A 199 12.21 4.81 16.66
CA SER A 199 11.62 4.58 17.98
C SER A 199 10.57 3.47 17.94
N THR A 200 9.72 3.44 16.91
CA THR A 200 8.70 2.40 16.74
C THR A 200 9.34 1.02 16.55
N VAL A 201 10.38 0.93 15.72
CA VAL A 201 11.15 -0.31 15.49
C VAL A 201 11.80 -0.80 16.78
N LEU A 202 12.45 0.09 17.55
CA LEU A 202 13.10 -0.28 18.81
C LEU A 202 12.10 -0.78 19.86
N VAL A 203 10.94 -0.15 19.98
CA VAL A 203 9.86 -0.61 20.88
C VAL A 203 9.40 -2.00 20.50
N LYS A 204 9.09 -2.24 19.22
CA LYS A 204 8.65 -3.54 18.72
C LYS A 204 9.73 -4.62 18.87
N TYR A 205 10.98 -4.27 18.62
CA TYR A 205 12.12 -5.15 18.84
C TYR A 205 12.24 -5.56 20.31
N SER A 206 12.15 -4.59 21.24
CA SER A 206 12.18 -4.87 22.68
C SER A 206 11.02 -5.77 23.11
N GLN A 207 9.82 -5.57 22.56
CA GLN A 207 8.65 -6.42 22.83
C GLN A 207 8.87 -7.85 22.34
N ALA A 208 9.37 -8.02 21.11
CA ALA A 208 9.70 -9.33 20.54
C ALA A 208 10.76 -10.06 21.38
N LEU A 209 11.80 -9.35 21.86
CA LEU A 209 12.80 -9.93 22.75
C LEU A 209 12.22 -10.39 24.09
N SER A 210 11.34 -9.58 24.70
CA SER A 210 10.69 -9.96 25.96
C SER A 210 9.80 -11.19 25.79
N GLN A 211 9.06 -11.28 24.69
CA GLN A 211 8.23 -12.44 24.35
C GLN A 211 9.08 -13.69 24.11
N ALA A 212 10.18 -13.57 23.36
CA ALA A 212 11.08 -14.69 23.10
C ALA A 212 11.71 -15.22 24.40
N LYS A 213 12.11 -14.32 25.32
CA LYS A 213 12.64 -14.71 26.64
C LYS A 213 11.61 -15.46 27.48
N ALA A 214 10.38 -14.96 27.53
CA ALA A 214 9.29 -15.59 28.27
C ALA A 214 8.92 -16.98 27.71
N ALA A 215 9.03 -17.18 26.39
CA ALA A 215 8.80 -18.48 25.76
C ALA A 215 9.96 -19.47 25.98
N SER A 216 11.18 -18.98 26.25
CA SER A 216 12.41 -19.77 26.30
C SER A 216 12.83 -20.28 27.69
N ASP A 217 11.89 -20.45 28.62
CA ASP A 217 12.11 -20.72 30.06
C ASP A 217 13.05 -21.94 30.35
N GLY A 218 14.36 -21.72 30.19
CA GLY A 218 15.45 -22.67 30.49
C GLY A 218 16.54 -22.86 29.43
N GLN A 219 16.35 -22.54 28.15
CA GLN A 219 17.43 -22.67 27.14
C GLN A 219 17.45 -21.52 26.16
N VAL A 220 18.53 -20.74 26.20
CA VAL A 220 18.89 -19.73 25.21
C VAL A 220 19.22 -20.42 23.89
N LYS A 221 18.20 -20.90 23.17
CA LYS A 221 18.34 -21.11 21.73
C LYS A 221 18.52 -19.73 21.11
N LYS A 222 19.49 -19.59 20.21
CA LYS A 222 19.64 -18.43 19.31
C LYS A 222 18.24 -18.00 18.93
N VAL A 223 17.91 -16.72 19.12
CA VAL A 223 16.70 -16.10 18.58
C VAL A 223 16.80 -16.30 17.08
N ALA A 224 16.33 -17.44 16.59
CA ALA A 224 15.92 -17.60 15.22
C ALA A 224 14.79 -16.59 15.13
N PHE A 225 15.10 -15.41 14.62
CA PHE A 225 14.13 -14.36 14.41
C PHE A 225 13.02 -14.97 13.54
N LEU A 226 11.93 -15.34 14.21
CA LEU A 226 10.58 -15.49 13.66
C LEU A 226 10.46 -16.33 12.37
N ASN A 227 11.21 -17.42 12.25
CA ASN A 227 11.04 -18.37 11.13
C ASN A 227 9.82 -19.28 11.26
N ASP A 228 9.11 -19.30 12.40
CA ASP A 228 8.03 -20.27 12.65
C ASP A 228 6.77 -19.66 13.30
N THR A 229 6.76 -18.36 13.61
CA THR A 229 5.55 -17.68 14.07
C THR A 229 4.87 -17.05 12.87
N ALA A 230 3.75 -17.63 12.45
CA ALA A 230 2.88 -17.09 11.43
C ALA A 230 2.78 -15.56 11.55
N PHE A 231 3.18 -14.84 10.51
CA PHE A 231 3.00 -13.39 10.41
C PHE A 231 1.55 -13.06 10.82
N PRO A 232 1.32 -12.01 11.64
CA PRO A 232 0.02 -11.75 12.25
C PRO A 232 -1.12 -11.83 11.24
N ASP A 233 -2.32 -12.13 11.73
CA ASP A 233 -3.51 -12.11 10.89
C ASP A 233 -3.57 -10.78 10.12
N GLU A 234 -3.78 -10.86 8.80
CA GLU A 234 -3.64 -9.73 7.86
C GLU A 234 -4.45 -8.51 8.34
N CYS A 235 -5.62 -8.79 8.93
CA CYS A 235 -6.56 -7.80 9.44
C CYS A 235 -5.92 -6.84 10.44
N VAL A 236 -4.92 -7.28 11.23
CA VAL A 236 -4.28 -6.43 12.25
C VAL A 236 -3.70 -5.15 11.62
N PHE A 237 -3.33 -5.19 10.35
CA PHE A 237 -2.76 -4.06 9.62
C PHE A 237 -3.75 -3.36 8.68
N HIS A 238 -5.03 -3.73 8.72
CA HIS A 238 -6.05 -3.11 7.89
C HIS A 238 -6.72 -1.94 8.62
N GLU A 239 -7.16 -0.92 7.89
CA GLU A 239 -7.80 0.26 8.48
C GLU A 239 -9.21 -0.05 9.00
N HIS A 240 -9.92 -1.03 8.43
CA HIS A 240 -11.27 -1.38 8.87
C HIS A 240 -11.34 -1.74 10.36
N THR A 241 -10.24 -2.23 10.96
CA THR A 241 -10.17 -2.59 12.38
C THR A 241 -10.41 -1.40 13.30
N LYS A 242 -10.07 -0.18 12.86
CA LYS A 242 -10.33 1.05 13.62
C LYS A 242 -11.76 1.55 13.47
N THR A 243 -12.38 1.27 12.33
CA THR A 243 -13.71 1.79 11.97
C THR A 243 -14.83 0.78 12.20
N ASN A 244 -14.50 -0.42 12.69
CA ASN A 244 -15.41 -1.55 12.85
C ASN A 244 -16.19 -1.87 11.56
N ARG A 245 -15.54 -1.67 10.41
CA ARG A 245 -16.08 -1.98 9.08
C ARG A 245 -15.73 -3.42 8.67
N PRO A 246 -16.45 -4.02 7.70
CA PRO A 246 -16.06 -5.31 7.16
C PRO A 246 -14.64 -5.29 6.60
N CYS A 247 -13.95 -6.43 6.69
CA CYS A 247 -12.62 -6.59 6.12
C CYS A 247 -12.70 -6.74 4.59
N TRP A 248 -11.91 -5.96 3.86
CA TRP A 248 -11.92 -5.93 2.40
C TRP A 248 -10.84 -6.81 1.74
N ARG A 249 -10.48 -7.95 2.35
CA ARG A 249 -9.50 -8.93 1.81
C ARG A 249 -9.85 -9.48 0.43
N ARG A 250 -11.14 -9.49 0.06
CA ARG A 250 -11.64 -9.95 -1.24
C ARG A 250 -12.66 -8.96 -1.78
N ALA A 251 -12.75 -8.87 -3.10
CA ALA A 251 -13.80 -8.08 -3.74
C ALA A 251 -15.16 -8.62 -3.30
N LEU A 252 -15.93 -7.82 -2.53
CA LEU A 252 -17.33 -8.10 -2.26
C LEU A 252 -18.12 -7.85 -3.55
N TRP A 253 -18.14 -8.84 -4.43
CA TRP A 253 -19.15 -9.01 -5.47
C TRP A 253 -19.58 -10.47 -5.40
N ALA A 254 -20.64 -10.71 -4.63
CA ALA A 254 -21.55 -11.84 -4.83
C ALA A 254 -22.74 -11.30 -5.63
#